data_AF-A0AAX2S0V4-F1
#
_entry.id   AF-A0AAX2S0V4-F1
#
_cell.length_a   1.000
_cell.length_b   1.000
_cell.length_c   1.000
_cell.angle_alpha   90.00
_cell.angle_beta   90.00
_cell.angle_gamma   90.00
#
_symmetry.space_group_name_H-M   'P 1'
#
loop_
_entity.id
_entity.type
_entity.pdbx_description
1 polymer ?
#
loop_
_entity_poly.entity_id
_entity_poly.type
_entity_poly.pdbx_seq_one_letter_code
_entity_poly.pdbx_strand_id
1 'polypeptide(L)'
;FYLSLTAVVALTAHSAMAQAQQSSNGNNHIKIENSGVYIGEGAEAKGHYTNGTKSVAVGKNAKVAESGVAVGFEANAAHEGATAVGKKAKAQSYAVAMGFQANANTQSIAMGKDAKANGIQSVALGDEAQTTGNFTLAFGRKAKAKGEASLAFGVESLASGGWANALGREAKAEGLLSTAFGWQAHASGERSQAFGAGAEAKGSRSVSIGNFVKSTGNNSTSIGNDIFNSGNYSISIGNSNKVDKNQTVVVGNNIQNTAENSVFLGDSSAYVEKGDTTGGIGKVDGNYAGVEAKGVVSVGSKGNERRIQNVAAGLLSHQSTDAVNGSQLHATNQRLEEVNKDAKAGIAAAMAFKDVPFVPGKWSYAAGAA
;
A
#
# COMPACT_ATOMS: atom_id res chain seq x y z
N PHE A 1 -17.87 -53.18 78.93
CA PHE A 1 -17.13 -52.15 78.16
C PHE A 1 -17.88 -50.84 78.29
N TYR A 2 -17.53 -50.00 79.26
CA TYR A 2 -18.09 -48.65 79.38
C TYR A 2 -17.12 -47.68 78.71
N LEU A 3 -17.41 -47.27 77.47
CA LEU A 3 -16.77 -46.08 76.92
C LEU A 3 -17.28 -44.87 77.71
N SER A 4 -16.38 -43.99 78.14
CA SER A 4 -16.75 -42.75 78.82
C SER A 4 -17.61 -41.88 77.90
N LEU A 5 -18.56 -41.14 78.49
CA LEU A 5 -19.44 -40.22 77.75
C LEU A 5 -18.63 -39.21 76.92
N THR A 6 -17.45 -38.81 77.41
CA THR A 6 -16.47 -37.98 76.71
C THR A 6 -15.86 -38.66 75.47
N ALA A 7 -15.59 -39.97 75.51
CA ALA A 7 -15.10 -40.71 74.35
C ALA A 7 -16.19 -40.86 73.28
N VAL A 8 -17.45 -41.07 73.68
CA VAL A 8 -18.58 -41.14 72.74
C VAL A 8 -18.82 -39.79 72.06
N VAL A 9 -18.83 -38.69 72.83
CA VAL A 9 -19.02 -37.33 72.29
C VAL A 9 -17.87 -36.92 71.35
N ALA A 10 -16.63 -37.27 71.69
CA ALA A 10 -15.48 -37.00 70.84
C ALA A 10 -15.53 -37.79 69.52
N LEU A 11 -15.95 -39.07 69.55
CA LEU A 11 -16.08 -39.90 68.34
C LEU A 11 -17.24 -39.44 67.46
N THR A 12 -18.35 -39.01 68.04
CA THR A 12 -19.50 -38.45 67.31
C THR A 12 -19.21 -37.07 66.72
N ALA A 13 -18.42 -36.23 67.41
CA ALA A 13 -18.02 -34.93 66.89
C ALA A 13 -17.00 -35.05 65.74
N HIS A 14 -16.05 -35.97 65.85
CA HIS A 14 -15.09 -36.25 64.76
C HIS A 14 -15.77 -36.89 63.55
N SER A 15 -16.72 -37.79 63.74
CA SER A 15 -17.48 -38.38 62.64
C SER A 15 -18.47 -37.39 62.01
N ALA A 16 -19.08 -36.49 62.78
CA ALA A 16 -19.92 -35.42 62.24
C ALA A 16 -19.12 -34.35 61.48
N MET A 17 -17.91 -33.98 61.93
CA MET A 17 -17.01 -33.11 61.17
C MET A 17 -16.46 -33.80 59.91
N ALA A 18 -16.09 -35.08 60.01
CA ALA A 18 -15.67 -35.88 58.85
C ALA A 18 -16.83 -36.06 57.86
N GLN A 19 -18.07 -36.23 58.32
CA GLN A 19 -19.26 -36.27 57.50
C GLN A 19 -19.69 -34.90 56.99
N ALA A 20 -19.38 -33.79 57.66
CA ALA A 20 -19.59 -32.44 57.12
C ALA A 20 -18.55 -32.11 56.03
N GLN A 21 -17.29 -32.54 56.21
CA GLN A 21 -16.27 -32.46 55.16
C GLN A 21 -16.56 -33.44 53.99
N GLN A 22 -17.05 -34.65 54.27
CA GLN A 22 -17.44 -35.62 53.22
C GLN A 22 -18.79 -35.30 52.58
N SER A 23 -19.76 -34.70 53.30
CA SER A 23 -21.03 -34.22 52.72
C SER A 23 -20.82 -32.95 51.90
N SER A 24 -19.78 -32.16 52.20
CA SER A 24 -19.23 -31.20 51.26
C SER A 24 -18.64 -31.93 50.05
N ASN A 25 -17.81 -32.96 50.22
CA ASN A 25 -17.14 -33.65 49.10
C ASN A 25 -18.02 -34.61 48.28
N GLY A 26 -19.23 -34.96 48.74
CA GLY A 26 -20.11 -35.92 48.07
C GLY A 26 -20.86 -35.34 46.87
N ASN A 27 -21.03 -34.01 46.83
CA ASN A 27 -21.72 -33.28 45.75
C ASN A 27 -21.04 -31.96 45.36
N ASN A 28 -20.11 -31.43 46.17
CA ASN A 28 -19.34 -30.27 45.75
C ASN A 28 -18.25 -30.80 44.84
N HIS A 29 -18.45 -30.62 43.54
CA HIS A 29 -17.45 -30.88 42.51
C HIS A 29 -16.22 -30.00 42.73
N ILE A 30 -15.49 -30.15 43.83
CA ILE A 30 -14.29 -29.41 44.22
C ILE A 30 -13.30 -30.46 44.67
N LYS A 31 -12.22 -30.59 43.92
CA LYS A 31 -11.13 -31.53 44.15
C LYS A 31 -9.84 -30.73 44.22
N ILE A 32 -9.11 -30.85 45.33
CA ILE A 32 -7.77 -30.29 45.48
C ILE A 32 -6.83 -31.47 45.67
N GLU A 33 -6.05 -31.77 44.64
CA GLU A 33 -5.13 -32.92 44.64
C GLU A 33 -3.95 -32.63 43.73
N ASN A 34 -2.83 -33.33 43.93
CA ASN A 34 -1.68 -33.25 43.03
C ASN A 34 -1.18 -31.81 42.78
N SER A 35 -1.30 -30.93 43.78
CA SER A 35 -1.00 -29.49 43.68
C SER A 35 -1.89 -28.69 42.71
N GLY A 36 -3.06 -29.21 42.34
CA GLY A 36 -4.03 -28.56 41.46
C GLY A 36 -5.41 -28.35 42.09
N VAL A 37 -6.22 -27.49 41.45
CA VAL A 37 -7.59 -27.14 41.84
C VAL A 37 -8.54 -27.51 40.70
N TYR A 38 -9.48 -28.44 40.96
CA TYR A 38 -10.46 -28.89 39.98
C TYR A 38 -11.87 -28.66 40.51
N ILE A 39 -12.65 -27.82 39.84
CA ILE A 39 -14.00 -27.44 40.23
C ILE A 39 -14.97 -27.74 39.08
N GLY A 40 -16.02 -28.51 39.29
CA GLY A 40 -17.03 -28.87 38.30
C GLY A 40 -17.04 -30.36 37.94
N GLU A 41 -18.22 -30.87 37.58
CA GLU A 41 -18.41 -32.25 37.13
C GLU A 41 -17.48 -32.56 35.94
N GLY A 42 -16.63 -33.58 36.06
CA GLY A 42 -15.68 -33.96 35.01
C GLY A 42 -14.51 -33.00 34.79
N ALA A 43 -14.28 -32.03 35.70
CA ALA A 43 -13.07 -31.22 35.68
C ALA A 43 -11.86 -32.09 36.04
N GLU A 44 -10.85 -32.14 35.17
CA GLU A 44 -9.73 -33.07 35.31
C GLU A 44 -8.40 -32.53 34.77
N ALA A 45 -7.31 -33.03 35.33
CA ALA A 45 -5.98 -32.94 34.72
C ALA A 45 -5.82 -34.02 33.65
N LYS A 46 -5.29 -33.65 32.48
CA LYS A 46 -4.92 -34.56 31.40
C LYS A 46 -3.41 -34.82 31.39
N GLY A 47 -3.02 -36.06 31.72
CA GLY A 47 -1.65 -36.57 31.62
C GLY A 47 -1.18 -37.25 32.91
N HIS A 48 -0.33 -38.28 32.79
CA HIS A 48 0.31 -38.93 33.94
C HIS A 48 1.55 -38.15 34.35
N TYR A 49 1.39 -37.20 35.28
CA TYR A 49 2.51 -36.41 35.80
C TYR A 49 2.94 -36.96 37.16
N THR A 50 4.18 -37.45 37.24
CA THR A 50 4.74 -38.13 38.42
C THR A 50 4.93 -37.22 39.64
N ASN A 51 4.91 -35.90 39.46
CA ASN A 51 5.10 -34.89 40.51
C ASN A 51 3.88 -33.99 40.78
N GLY A 52 2.70 -34.40 40.29
CA GLY A 52 1.46 -33.65 40.43
C GLY A 52 1.32 -32.48 39.46
N THR A 53 0.09 -32.24 39.02
CA THR A 53 -0.28 -31.23 38.03
C THR A 53 -0.56 -29.91 38.74
N LYS A 54 0.42 -29.00 38.79
CA LYS A 54 0.26 -27.62 39.30
C LYS A 54 -0.70 -26.82 38.41
N SER A 55 -2.00 -27.09 38.51
CA SER A 55 -2.96 -26.70 37.47
C SER A 55 -4.32 -26.32 38.05
N VAL A 56 -5.11 -25.57 37.26
CA VAL A 56 -6.45 -25.13 37.64
C VAL A 56 -7.43 -25.52 36.56
N ALA A 57 -8.48 -26.28 36.90
CA ALA A 57 -9.63 -26.56 36.03
C ALA A 57 -10.93 -26.13 36.74
N VAL A 58 -11.72 -25.23 36.16
CA VAL A 58 -12.97 -24.75 36.75
C VAL A 58 -14.07 -24.74 35.69
N GLY A 59 -15.09 -25.58 35.84
CA GLY A 59 -16.21 -25.73 34.93
C GLY A 59 -16.48 -27.19 34.59
N LYS A 60 -17.74 -27.51 34.27
CA LYS A 60 -18.11 -28.85 33.82
C LYS A 60 -17.30 -29.25 32.59
N ASN A 61 -16.65 -30.42 32.65
CA ASN A 61 -15.76 -30.99 31.64
C ASN A 61 -14.55 -30.10 31.28
N ALA A 62 -14.10 -29.21 32.17
CA ALA A 62 -12.87 -28.44 31.97
C ALA A 62 -11.64 -29.36 32.05
N LYS A 63 -10.71 -29.24 31.10
CA LYS A 63 -9.52 -30.08 30.97
C LYS A 63 -8.27 -29.23 31.00
N VAL A 64 -7.30 -29.62 31.82
CA VAL A 64 -6.06 -28.86 32.00
C VAL A 64 -4.85 -29.79 31.99
N ALA A 65 -3.75 -29.40 31.37
CA ALA A 65 -2.46 -30.09 31.46
C ALA A 65 -1.54 -29.44 32.51
N GLU A 66 -0.30 -29.89 32.62
CA GLU A 66 0.68 -29.38 33.59
C GLU A 66 0.86 -27.85 33.50
N SER A 67 0.94 -27.18 34.65
CA SER A 67 1.14 -25.72 34.73
C SER A 67 0.08 -24.88 33.99
N GLY A 68 -1.10 -25.46 33.70
CA GLY A 68 -2.16 -24.83 32.93
C GLY A 68 -3.33 -24.27 33.76
N VAL A 69 -4.16 -23.47 33.11
CA VAL A 69 -5.41 -22.90 33.65
C VAL A 69 -6.54 -23.11 32.64
N ALA A 70 -7.59 -23.83 33.01
CA ALA A 70 -8.81 -24.01 32.21
C ALA A 70 -10.03 -23.54 33.01
N VAL A 71 -10.72 -22.49 32.57
CA VAL A 71 -11.89 -21.93 33.28
C VAL A 71 -13.06 -21.75 32.33
N GLY A 72 -14.11 -22.56 32.44
CA GLY A 72 -15.33 -22.50 31.64
C GLY A 72 -15.87 -23.90 31.30
N PHE A 73 -17.15 -23.96 30.90
CA PHE A 73 -17.76 -25.19 30.39
C PHE A 73 -16.96 -25.73 29.19
N GLU A 74 -16.42 -26.93 29.30
CA GLU A 74 -15.58 -27.58 28.28
C GLU A 74 -14.34 -26.76 27.86
N ALA A 75 -13.81 -25.89 28.74
CA ALA A 75 -12.52 -25.23 28.50
C ALA A 75 -11.39 -26.28 28.48
N ASN A 76 -10.42 -26.14 27.58
CA ASN A 76 -9.37 -27.14 27.35
C ASN A 76 -7.99 -26.48 27.18
N ALA A 77 -7.24 -26.39 28.26
CA ALA A 77 -5.82 -26.08 28.26
C ALA A 77 -5.05 -27.39 28.03
N ALA A 78 -4.79 -27.72 26.75
CA ALA A 78 -4.48 -29.08 26.31
C ALA A 78 -3.05 -29.54 26.59
N HIS A 79 -2.12 -28.61 26.83
CA HIS A 79 -0.69 -28.89 27.01
C HIS A 79 -0.07 -27.96 28.06
N GLU A 80 1.22 -28.18 28.35
CA GLU A 80 1.97 -27.47 29.38
C GLU A 80 1.85 -25.95 29.26
N GLY A 81 1.58 -25.27 30.37
CA GLY A 81 1.56 -23.81 30.45
C GLY A 81 0.39 -23.13 29.71
N ALA A 82 -0.59 -23.90 29.24
CA ALA A 82 -1.72 -23.38 28.47
C ALA A 82 -2.77 -22.69 29.39
N THR A 83 -3.32 -21.57 28.94
CA THR A 83 -4.44 -20.88 29.60
C THR A 83 -5.65 -20.83 28.67
N ALA A 84 -6.77 -21.44 29.07
CA ALA A 84 -8.03 -21.47 28.34
C ALA A 84 -9.18 -20.95 29.24
N VAL A 85 -9.71 -19.76 28.96
CA VAL A 85 -10.79 -19.14 29.75
C VAL A 85 -12.00 -18.85 28.86
N GLY A 86 -13.14 -19.48 29.13
CA GLY A 86 -14.38 -19.34 28.37
C GLY A 86 -14.96 -20.68 27.95
N LYS A 87 -16.26 -20.71 27.67
CA LYS A 87 -16.95 -21.91 27.21
C LYS A 87 -16.31 -22.41 25.91
N LYS A 88 -15.84 -23.66 25.89
CA LYS A 88 -15.14 -24.30 24.76
C LYS A 88 -13.85 -23.58 24.31
N ALA A 89 -13.24 -22.74 25.15
CA ALA A 89 -11.92 -22.18 24.85
C ALA A 89 -10.87 -23.31 24.79
N LYS A 90 -9.97 -23.28 23.81
CA LYS A 90 -8.92 -24.28 23.62
C LYS A 90 -7.55 -23.62 23.45
N ALA A 91 -6.59 -23.99 24.27
CA ALA A 91 -5.21 -23.53 24.19
C ALA A 91 -4.25 -24.73 24.09
N GLN A 92 -3.28 -24.68 23.17
CA GLN A 92 -2.18 -25.64 23.07
C GLN A 92 -0.99 -25.21 23.96
N SER A 93 0.22 -25.75 23.74
CA SER A 93 1.38 -25.53 24.63
C SER A 93 1.75 -24.04 24.74
N TYR A 94 1.86 -23.54 25.97
CA TYR A 94 2.18 -22.14 26.30
C TYR A 94 1.29 -21.10 25.59
N ALA A 95 0.06 -21.48 25.25
CA ALA A 95 -0.88 -20.63 24.53
C ALA A 95 -1.92 -20.01 25.47
N VAL A 96 -2.53 -18.92 25.05
CA VAL A 96 -3.62 -18.24 25.78
C VAL A 96 -4.85 -18.15 24.89
N ALA A 97 -5.96 -18.79 25.29
CA ALA A 97 -7.25 -18.70 24.63
C ALA A 97 -8.30 -18.13 25.60
N MET A 98 -8.85 -16.95 25.33
CA MET A 98 -9.86 -16.32 26.18
C MET A 98 -11.10 -15.89 25.40
N GLY A 99 -12.26 -16.46 25.70
CA GLY A 99 -13.54 -16.18 25.04
C GLY A 99 -14.32 -17.45 24.69
N PHE A 100 -15.60 -17.28 24.32
CA PHE A 100 -16.41 -18.39 23.82
C PHE A 100 -15.79 -18.97 22.54
N GLN A 101 -15.42 -20.25 22.54
CA GLN A 101 -14.81 -20.95 21.40
C GLN A 101 -13.49 -20.34 20.90
N ALA A 102 -12.78 -19.55 21.71
CA ALA A 102 -11.43 -19.09 21.37
C ALA A 102 -10.49 -20.28 21.21
N ASN A 103 -9.64 -20.29 20.17
CA ASN A 103 -8.73 -21.39 19.86
C ASN A 103 -7.32 -20.86 19.60
N ALA A 104 -6.37 -21.21 20.45
CA ALA A 104 -4.97 -20.80 20.35
C ALA A 104 -4.05 -22.01 20.13
N ASN A 105 -3.28 -22.00 19.04
CA ASN A 105 -2.20 -22.95 18.78
C ASN A 105 -0.97 -22.71 19.66
N THR A 106 0.10 -23.48 19.50
CA THR A 106 1.33 -23.39 20.31
C THR A 106 1.91 -21.98 20.36
N GLN A 107 2.22 -21.51 21.57
CA GLN A 107 2.80 -20.20 21.86
C GLN A 107 1.99 -19.02 21.27
N SER A 108 0.70 -19.19 21.06
CA SER A 108 -0.17 -18.19 20.44
C SER A 108 -1.17 -17.59 21.43
N ILE A 109 -1.80 -16.48 21.05
CA ILE A 109 -2.82 -15.80 21.86
C ILE A 109 -4.08 -15.63 21.02
N ALA A 110 -5.21 -16.17 21.47
CA ALA A 110 -6.53 -15.94 20.89
C ALA A 110 -7.46 -15.33 21.95
N MET A 111 -7.88 -14.07 21.79
CA MET A 111 -8.81 -13.42 22.73
C MET A 111 -10.01 -12.82 21.99
N GLY A 112 -11.22 -13.24 22.38
CA GLY A 112 -12.47 -12.85 21.75
C GLY A 112 -13.37 -14.06 21.50
N LYS A 113 -14.66 -13.81 21.27
CA LYS A 113 -15.60 -14.84 20.83
C LYS A 113 -15.14 -15.36 19.45
N ASP A 114 -15.01 -16.67 19.31
CA ASP A 114 -14.61 -17.35 18.08
C ASP A 114 -13.24 -16.91 17.50
N ALA A 115 -12.38 -16.26 18.32
CA ALA A 115 -11.03 -15.89 17.92
C ALA A 115 -10.17 -17.14 17.67
N LYS A 116 -9.40 -17.18 16.57
CA LYS A 116 -8.64 -18.36 16.13
C LYS A 116 -7.21 -17.99 15.80
N ALA A 117 -6.30 -18.24 16.74
CA ALA A 117 -4.87 -18.13 16.51
C ALA A 117 -4.31 -19.48 16.01
N ASN A 118 -4.49 -19.80 14.72
CA ASN A 118 -4.09 -21.12 14.20
C ASN A 118 -2.60 -21.21 13.84
N GLY A 119 -1.94 -20.09 13.57
CA GLY A 119 -0.50 -20.05 13.35
C GLY A 119 0.29 -20.23 14.65
N ILE A 120 1.48 -20.81 14.56
CA ILE A 120 2.41 -20.86 15.71
C ILE A 120 2.90 -19.44 16.02
N GLN A 121 3.04 -19.11 17.30
CA GLN A 121 3.50 -17.78 17.74
C GLN A 121 2.68 -16.62 17.14
N SER A 122 1.38 -16.85 16.93
CA SER A 122 0.47 -15.86 16.36
C SER A 122 -0.44 -15.23 17.42
N VAL A 123 -1.05 -14.10 17.09
CA VAL A 123 -1.92 -13.36 18.01
C VAL A 123 -3.21 -12.97 17.27
N ALA A 124 -4.36 -13.43 17.75
CA ALA A 124 -5.69 -13.13 17.22
C ALA A 124 -6.55 -12.48 18.31
N LEU A 125 -6.80 -11.16 18.21
CA LEU A 125 -7.52 -10.37 19.21
C LEU A 125 -8.77 -9.74 18.59
N GLY A 126 -9.94 -10.13 19.04
CA GLY A 126 -11.24 -9.63 18.57
C GLY A 126 -12.23 -10.75 18.25
N ASP A 127 -13.51 -10.40 18.19
CA ASP A 127 -14.59 -11.31 17.78
C ASP A 127 -14.34 -11.81 16.35
N GLU A 128 -14.25 -13.14 16.19
CA GLU A 128 -13.91 -13.84 14.95
C GLU A 128 -12.56 -13.44 14.32
N ALA A 129 -11.63 -12.84 15.09
CA ALA A 129 -10.28 -12.56 14.60
C ALA A 129 -9.55 -13.88 14.29
N GLN A 130 -8.80 -13.94 13.18
CA GLN A 130 -8.19 -15.18 12.73
C GLN A 130 -6.77 -14.97 12.22
N THR A 131 -5.85 -15.79 12.71
CA THR A 131 -4.53 -15.97 12.10
C THR A 131 -4.39 -17.38 11.53
N THR A 132 -3.67 -17.51 10.42
CA THR A 132 -3.25 -18.81 9.87
C THR A 132 -1.77 -18.88 9.56
N GLY A 133 -1.11 -17.75 9.30
CA GLY A 133 0.34 -17.69 9.14
C GLY A 133 1.05 -17.73 10.50
N ASN A 134 2.27 -18.25 10.52
CA ASN A 134 3.14 -18.20 11.71
C ASN A 134 3.62 -16.76 11.95
N PHE A 135 3.89 -16.40 13.20
CA PHE A 135 4.42 -15.08 13.60
C PHE A 135 3.50 -13.89 13.21
N THR A 136 2.19 -14.10 13.18
CA THR A 136 1.22 -13.10 12.70
C THR A 136 0.49 -12.39 13.82
N LEU A 137 -0.06 -11.21 13.51
CA LEU A 137 -0.97 -10.47 14.38
C LEU A 137 -2.25 -10.10 13.62
N ALA A 138 -3.40 -10.55 14.12
CA ALA A 138 -4.73 -10.12 13.71
C ALA A 138 -5.42 -9.40 14.88
N PHE A 139 -5.73 -8.11 14.72
CA PHE A 139 -6.38 -7.29 15.75
C PHE A 139 -7.63 -6.61 15.19
N GLY A 140 -8.79 -6.87 15.79
CA GLY A 140 -10.10 -6.33 15.40
C GLY A 140 -11.10 -7.41 15.00
N ARG A 141 -12.39 -7.05 15.03
CA ARG A 141 -13.48 -7.96 14.65
C ARG A 141 -13.27 -8.48 13.21
N LYS A 142 -13.25 -9.79 13.01
CA LYS A 142 -13.01 -10.45 11.71
C LYS A 142 -11.69 -10.07 11.01
N ALA A 143 -10.71 -9.54 11.72
CA ALA A 143 -9.36 -9.30 11.18
C ALA A 143 -8.69 -10.64 10.81
N LYS A 144 -8.00 -10.69 9.67
CA LYS A 144 -7.41 -11.93 9.12
C LYS A 144 -5.96 -11.75 8.71
N ALA A 145 -5.02 -12.32 9.47
CA ALA A 145 -3.60 -12.39 9.11
C ALA A 145 -3.24 -13.81 8.66
N LYS A 146 -3.15 -14.01 7.33
CA LYS A 146 -2.97 -15.33 6.71
C LYS A 146 -1.56 -15.60 6.22
N GLY A 147 -0.83 -14.57 5.78
CA GLY A 147 0.56 -14.71 5.32
C GLY A 147 1.52 -14.87 6.50
N GLU A 148 2.65 -15.55 6.30
CA GLU A 148 3.71 -15.62 7.31
C GLU A 148 4.18 -14.22 7.72
N ALA A 149 4.40 -13.97 9.01
CA ALA A 149 4.85 -12.69 9.55
C ALA A 149 4.00 -11.48 9.10
N SER A 150 2.72 -11.69 8.79
CA SER A 150 1.77 -10.65 8.38
C SER A 150 1.03 -10.00 9.55
N LEU A 151 0.59 -8.77 9.32
CA LEU A 151 -0.15 -7.93 10.27
C LEU A 151 -1.48 -7.51 9.68
N ALA A 152 -2.59 -7.84 10.33
CA ALA A 152 -3.92 -7.36 10.01
C ALA A 152 -4.50 -6.60 11.22
N PHE A 153 -4.59 -5.28 11.13
CA PHE A 153 -5.09 -4.41 12.19
C PHE A 153 -6.30 -3.62 11.70
N GLY A 154 -7.45 -3.83 12.30
CA GLY A 154 -8.71 -3.18 11.96
C GLY A 154 -9.83 -4.18 11.66
N VAL A 155 -11.08 -3.71 11.79
CA VAL A 155 -12.27 -4.52 11.52
C VAL A 155 -12.24 -5.00 10.07
N GLU A 156 -12.36 -6.31 9.86
CA GLU A 156 -12.37 -6.94 8.54
C GLU A 156 -11.10 -6.67 7.69
N SER A 157 -10.00 -6.29 8.33
CA SER A 157 -8.69 -6.21 7.67
C SER A 157 -8.21 -7.60 7.22
N LEU A 158 -7.47 -7.67 6.10
CA LEU A 158 -6.94 -8.91 5.53
C LEU A 158 -5.48 -8.71 5.09
N ALA A 159 -4.55 -9.39 5.74
CA ALA A 159 -3.18 -9.51 5.28
C ALA A 159 -2.92 -10.95 4.84
N SER A 160 -2.91 -11.23 3.53
CA SER A 160 -2.71 -12.59 3.00
C SER A 160 -1.36 -12.82 2.32
N GLY A 161 -0.65 -11.77 1.94
CA GLY A 161 0.74 -11.88 1.50
C GLY A 161 1.69 -12.16 2.67
N GLY A 162 2.79 -12.88 2.42
CA GLY A 162 3.87 -13.00 3.41
C GLY A 162 4.49 -11.63 3.70
N TRP A 163 4.81 -11.35 4.96
CA TRP A 163 5.30 -10.06 5.45
C TRP A 163 4.40 -8.86 5.06
N ALA A 164 3.11 -9.11 4.80
CA ALA A 164 2.17 -8.07 4.39
C ALA A 164 1.55 -7.36 5.60
N ASN A 165 1.22 -6.08 5.44
CA ASN A 165 0.66 -5.24 6.51
C ASN A 165 -0.65 -4.60 6.04
N ALA A 166 -1.79 -5.01 6.60
CA ALA A 166 -3.10 -4.40 6.38
C ALA A 166 -3.54 -3.63 7.62
N LEU A 167 -3.61 -2.30 7.53
CA LEU A 167 -3.79 -1.36 8.63
C LEU A 167 -5.00 -0.46 8.34
N GLY A 168 -6.18 -0.81 8.85
CA GLY A 168 -7.42 -0.06 8.64
C GLY A 168 -8.65 -0.96 8.51
N ARG A 169 -9.83 -0.38 8.68
CA ARG A 169 -11.09 -1.09 8.44
C ARG A 169 -11.16 -1.52 6.97
N GLU A 170 -11.39 -2.81 6.71
CA GLU A 170 -11.43 -3.41 5.37
C GLU A 170 -10.15 -3.24 4.54
N ALA A 171 -9.00 -2.90 5.15
CA ALA A 171 -7.72 -2.83 4.45
C ALA A 171 -7.27 -4.23 3.98
N LYS A 172 -6.72 -4.34 2.77
CA LYS A 172 -6.31 -5.60 2.15
C LYS A 172 -4.86 -5.53 1.64
N ALA A 173 -3.96 -6.29 2.26
CA ALA A 173 -2.58 -6.46 1.82
C ALA A 173 -2.39 -7.92 1.34
N GLU A 174 -2.55 -8.14 0.04
CA GLU A 174 -2.58 -9.48 -0.57
C GLU A 174 -1.27 -9.86 -1.26
N GLY A 175 -0.46 -8.87 -1.66
CA GLY A 175 0.86 -9.10 -2.26
C GLY A 175 1.94 -9.43 -1.22
N LEU A 176 2.92 -10.24 -1.60
CA LEU A 176 4.14 -10.46 -0.80
C LEU A 176 4.82 -9.11 -0.48
N LEU A 177 5.21 -8.87 0.77
CA LEU A 177 5.85 -7.61 1.23
C LEU A 177 5.01 -6.35 0.95
N SER A 178 3.68 -6.48 0.82
CA SER A 178 2.79 -5.34 0.55
C SER A 178 2.32 -4.64 1.82
N THR A 179 2.01 -3.34 1.72
CA THR A 179 1.34 -2.58 2.80
C THR A 179 0.10 -1.90 2.27
N ALA A 180 -1.02 -2.07 2.96
CA ALA A 180 -2.26 -1.35 2.74
C ALA A 180 -2.64 -0.62 4.04
N PHE A 181 -2.59 0.72 4.01
CA PHE A 181 -2.89 1.58 5.16
C PHE A 181 -4.05 2.52 4.82
N GLY A 182 -5.17 2.40 5.52
CA GLY A 182 -6.38 3.22 5.34
C GLY A 182 -7.65 2.39 5.19
N TRP A 183 -8.82 3.06 5.31
CA TRP A 183 -10.11 2.42 5.05
C TRP A 183 -10.18 1.93 3.60
N GLN A 184 -10.44 0.65 3.39
CA GLN A 184 -10.50 0.01 2.06
C GLN A 184 -9.23 0.14 1.20
N ALA A 185 -8.07 0.46 1.80
CA ALA A 185 -6.80 0.42 1.07
C ALA A 185 -6.53 -1.01 0.57
N HIS A 186 -6.04 -1.17 -0.67
CA HIS A 186 -5.82 -2.46 -1.31
C HIS A 186 -4.45 -2.52 -1.99
N ALA A 187 -3.54 -3.30 -1.44
CA ALA A 187 -2.21 -3.57 -1.99
C ALA A 187 -2.14 -5.04 -2.44
N SER A 188 -2.32 -5.31 -3.74
CA SER A 188 -2.35 -6.68 -4.30
C SER A 188 -1.11 -7.04 -5.11
N GLY A 189 -0.29 -6.06 -5.50
CA GLY A 189 0.98 -6.32 -6.18
C GLY A 189 2.07 -6.77 -5.22
N GLU A 190 3.02 -7.57 -5.71
CA GLU A 190 4.26 -7.89 -4.96
C GLU A 190 5.01 -6.59 -4.61
N ARG A 191 5.42 -6.40 -3.36
CA ARG A 191 6.06 -5.17 -2.83
C ARG A 191 5.26 -3.88 -3.11
N SER A 192 3.95 -3.99 -3.32
CA SER A 192 3.09 -2.83 -3.56
C SER A 192 2.73 -2.10 -2.26
N GLN A 193 2.54 -0.78 -2.34
CA GLN A 193 2.25 0.06 -1.18
C GLN A 193 1.05 0.96 -1.45
N ALA A 194 -0.03 0.82 -0.68
CA ALA A 194 -1.25 1.61 -0.77
C ALA A 194 -1.47 2.39 0.55
N PHE A 195 -1.41 3.72 0.50
CA PHE A 195 -1.59 4.60 1.64
C PHE A 195 -2.74 5.59 1.37
N GLY A 196 -3.87 5.43 2.05
CA GLY A 196 -5.02 6.33 1.94
C GLY A 196 -6.35 5.59 1.80
N ALA A 197 -7.45 6.30 2.04
CA ALA A 197 -8.79 5.75 1.90
C ALA A 197 -9.07 5.37 0.43
N GLY A 198 -9.36 4.09 0.18
CA GLY A 198 -9.60 3.55 -1.16
C GLY A 198 -8.38 3.55 -2.09
N ALA A 199 -7.15 3.70 -1.57
CA ALA A 199 -5.94 3.59 -2.38
C ALA A 199 -5.75 2.15 -2.88
N GLU A 200 -5.43 1.97 -4.16
CA GLU A 200 -5.24 0.66 -4.81
C GLU A 200 -3.85 0.55 -5.47
N ALA A 201 -2.91 -0.16 -4.84
CA ALA A 201 -1.61 -0.49 -5.43
C ALA A 201 -1.62 -1.94 -5.95
N LYS A 202 -1.93 -2.11 -7.24
CA LYS A 202 -2.17 -3.42 -7.85
C LYS A 202 -1.01 -3.92 -8.71
N GLY A 203 -0.15 -3.03 -9.21
CA GLY A 203 1.06 -3.41 -9.94
C GLY A 203 2.18 -3.90 -9.01
N SER A 204 3.08 -4.76 -9.50
CA SER A 204 4.30 -5.13 -8.77
C SER A 204 5.17 -3.90 -8.53
N ARG A 205 5.68 -3.72 -7.31
CA ARG A 205 6.46 -2.56 -6.86
C ARG A 205 5.76 -1.22 -7.09
N SER A 206 4.41 -1.22 -7.15
CA SER A 206 3.64 0.01 -7.33
C SER A 206 3.40 0.74 -6.01
N VAL A 207 3.22 2.06 -6.09
CA VAL A 207 2.93 2.93 -4.95
C VAL A 207 1.69 3.77 -5.25
N SER A 208 0.74 3.80 -4.32
CA SER A 208 -0.46 4.64 -4.36
C SER A 208 -0.57 5.40 -3.05
N ILE A 209 -0.50 6.72 -3.10
CA ILE A 209 -0.61 7.59 -1.92
C ILE A 209 -1.73 8.61 -2.13
N GLY A 210 -2.72 8.59 -1.24
CA GLY A 210 -3.85 9.50 -1.21
C GLY A 210 -5.20 8.80 -1.44
N ASN A 211 -6.25 9.59 -1.64
CA ASN A 211 -7.62 9.07 -1.67
C ASN A 211 -8.02 8.67 -3.10
N PHE A 212 -8.53 7.44 -3.25
CA PHE A 212 -8.93 6.85 -4.54
C PHE A 212 -7.82 6.85 -5.60
N VAL A 213 -6.56 6.76 -5.19
CA VAL A 213 -5.42 6.61 -6.10
C VAL A 213 -5.27 5.13 -6.48
N LYS A 214 -5.18 4.84 -7.78
CA LYS A 214 -5.10 3.49 -8.33
C LYS A 214 -3.89 3.33 -9.25
N SER A 215 -2.84 2.70 -8.75
CA SER A 215 -1.63 2.32 -9.51
C SER A 215 -1.68 0.85 -9.90
N THR A 216 -2.07 0.53 -11.14
CA THR A 216 -2.12 -0.85 -11.67
C THR A 216 -0.90 -1.24 -12.50
N GLY A 217 -0.13 -0.28 -13.01
CA GLY A 217 1.10 -0.56 -13.75
C GLY A 217 2.23 -1.04 -12.84
N ASN A 218 3.11 -1.90 -13.35
CA ASN A 218 4.29 -2.33 -12.62
C ASN A 218 5.28 -1.17 -12.48
N ASN A 219 5.94 -1.09 -11.33
CA ASN A 219 6.88 -0.01 -11.00
C ASN A 219 6.28 1.41 -11.13
N SER A 220 4.95 1.53 -11.03
CA SER A 220 4.26 2.82 -11.13
C SER A 220 4.14 3.50 -9.76
N THR A 221 4.24 4.83 -9.74
CA THR A 221 4.04 5.64 -8.53
C THR A 221 2.96 6.67 -8.77
N SER A 222 1.96 6.73 -7.88
CA SER A 222 0.89 7.73 -7.96
C SER A 222 0.67 8.41 -6.61
N ILE A 223 0.59 9.74 -6.60
CA ILE A 223 0.44 10.55 -5.39
C ILE A 223 -0.60 11.66 -5.62
N GLY A 224 -1.69 11.65 -4.84
CA GLY A 224 -2.71 12.71 -4.83
C GLY A 224 -4.13 12.19 -4.67
N ASN A 225 -5.05 12.59 -5.56
CA ASN A 225 -6.46 12.20 -5.47
C ASN A 225 -6.98 11.71 -6.83
N ASP A 226 -7.77 10.64 -6.82
CA ASP A 226 -8.48 10.17 -8.02
C ASP A 226 -7.55 9.95 -9.24
N ILE A 227 -6.38 9.38 -9.01
CA ILE A 227 -5.42 9.06 -10.08
C ILE A 227 -5.68 7.62 -10.54
N PHE A 228 -5.73 7.40 -11.85
CA PHE A 228 -5.66 6.08 -12.46
C PHE A 228 -4.38 5.92 -13.29
N ASN A 229 -3.40 5.20 -12.77
CA ASN A 229 -2.12 4.97 -13.42
C ASN A 229 -1.94 3.49 -13.77
N SER A 230 -2.17 3.14 -15.03
CA SER A 230 -1.98 1.79 -15.58
C SER A 230 -0.69 1.63 -16.39
N GLY A 231 0.06 2.70 -16.63
CA GLY A 231 1.36 2.66 -17.27
C GLY A 231 2.43 1.94 -16.44
N ASN A 232 3.27 1.12 -17.07
CA ASN A 232 4.45 0.58 -16.40
C ASN A 232 5.55 1.65 -16.31
N TYR A 233 6.33 1.63 -15.24
CA TYR A 233 7.44 2.58 -15.01
C TYR A 233 7.02 4.06 -15.08
N SER A 234 5.76 4.36 -14.73
CA SER A 234 5.19 5.70 -14.83
C SER A 234 5.08 6.37 -13.45
N ILE A 235 5.02 7.70 -13.48
CA ILE A 235 4.82 8.53 -12.29
C ILE A 235 3.63 9.46 -12.54
N SER A 236 2.72 9.58 -11.59
CA SER A 236 1.63 10.54 -11.64
C SER A 236 1.47 11.27 -10.30
N ILE A 237 1.56 12.59 -10.32
CA ILE A 237 1.42 13.43 -9.13
C ILE A 237 0.37 14.52 -9.42
N GLY A 238 -0.65 14.60 -8.58
CA GLY A 238 -1.73 15.59 -8.65
C GLY A 238 -3.12 14.96 -8.55
N ASN A 239 -4.09 15.46 -9.33
CA ASN A 239 -5.50 15.08 -9.16
C ASN A 239 -6.18 14.71 -10.48
N SER A 240 -7.04 13.69 -10.45
CA SER A 240 -7.86 13.29 -11.60
C SER A 240 -7.03 13.05 -12.87
N ASN A 241 -5.88 12.38 -12.73
CA ASN A 241 -5.02 12.01 -13.85
C ASN A 241 -5.28 10.58 -14.28
N LYS A 242 -5.31 10.35 -15.59
CA LYS A 242 -5.30 9.04 -16.23
C LYS A 242 -3.98 8.86 -16.99
N VAL A 243 -3.17 7.91 -16.55
CA VAL A 243 -1.87 7.58 -17.15
C VAL A 243 -1.91 6.13 -17.64
N ASP A 244 -2.24 5.94 -18.91
CA ASP A 244 -2.37 4.60 -19.51
C ASP A 244 -1.19 4.18 -20.39
N LYS A 245 -0.18 5.05 -20.52
CA LYS A 245 1.05 4.82 -21.28
C LYS A 245 2.25 4.53 -20.39
N ASN A 246 3.15 3.71 -20.89
CA ASN A 246 4.37 3.31 -20.19
C ASN A 246 5.41 4.44 -20.18
N GLN A 247 6.27 4.44 -19.17
CA GLN A 247 7.41 5.36 -19.06
C GLN A 247 6.97 6.84 -19.12
N THR A 248 5.78 7.15 -18.61
CA THR A 248 5.20 8.49 -18.62
C THR A 248 5.35 9.15 -17.26
N VAL A 249 5.72 10.43 -17.25
CA VAL A 249 5.72 11.25 -16.04
C VAL A 249 4.63 12.32 -16.15
N VAL A 250 3.74 12.38 -15.15
CA VAL A 250 2.70 13.38 -15.04
C VAL A 250 2.86 14.13 -13.73
N VAL A 251 2.96 15.45 -13.81
CA VAL A 251 2.93 16.35 -12.65
C VAL A 251 1.93 17.46 -12.97
N GLY A 252 0.71 17.31 -12.51
CA GLY A 252 -0.41 18.17 -12.89
C GLY A 252 -1.76 17.58 -12.51
N ASN A 253 -2.82 18.22 -12.97
CA ASN A 253 -4.19 17.76 -12.74
C ASN A 253 -4.92 17.60 -14.07
N ASN A 254 -5.96 16.77 -14.08
CA ASN A 254 -6.86 16.61 -15.23
C ASN A 254 -6.16 16.14 -16.52
N ILE A 255 -5.09 15.36 -16.40
CA ILE A 255 -4.35 14.82 -17.54
C ILE A 255 -5.01 13.52 -17.99
N GLN A 256 -5.62 13.51 -19.17
CA GLN A 256 -6.40 12.36 -19.68
C GLN A 256 -5.79 11.66 -20.89
N ASN A 257 -4.94 12.36 -21.64
CA ASN A 257 -4.33 11.87 -22.88
C ASN A 257 -2.82 11.93 -22.75
N THR A 258 -2.20 10.78 -22.54
CA THR A 258 -0.74 10.66 -22.42
C THR A 258 -0.13 9.92 -23.61
N ALA A 259 1.19 10.02 -23.73
CA ALA A 259 2.02 9.30 -24.69
C ALA A 259 3.09 8.49 -23.95
N GLU A 260 3.57 7.41 -24.56
CA GLU A 260 4.69 6.66 -24.02
C GLU A 260 5.96 7.53 -23.97
N ASN A 261 6.85 7.24 -23.01
CA ASN A 261 8.15 7.91 -22.89
C ASN A 261 8.06 9.44 -22.90
N SER A 262 7.04 10.00 -22.24
CA SER A 262 6.69 11.42 -22.33
C SER A 262 6.42 12.04 -20.95
N VAL A 263 6.47 13.37 -20.89
CA VAL A 263 6.26 14.16 -19.66
C VAL A 263 5.10 15.13 -19.86
N PHE A 264 4.20 15.23 -18.88
CA PHE A 264 3.07 16.16 -18.85
C PHE A 264 3.16 17.03 -17.62
N LEU A 265 3.20 18.36 -17.80
CA LEU A 265 3.41 19.33 -16.74
C LEU A 265 2.28 20.36 -16.69
N GLY A 266 1.66 20.52 -15.52
CA GLY A 266 0.60 21.49 -15.27
C GLY A 266 -0.82 20.95 -15.50
N ASP A 267 -1.82 21.73 -15.11
CA ASP A 267 -3.24 21.38 -15.29
C ASP A 267 -3.63 21.27 -16.77
N SER A 268 -4.42 20.26 -17.11
CA SER A 268 -5.03 20.09 -18.44
C SER A 268 -4.04 20.07 -19.61
N SER A 269 -2.77 19.73 -19.36
CA SER A 269 -1.79 19.49 -20.42
C SER A 269 -2.18 18.26 -21.23
N ALA A 270 -2.04 18.32 -22.55
CA ALA A 270 -2.54 17.29 -23.44
C ALA A 270 -1.48 16.85 -24.44
N TYR A 271 -1.55 15.59 -24.85
CA TYR A 271 -0.82 15.10 -25.99
C TYR A 271 -1.62 15.37 -27.27
N VAL A 272 -0.93 15.85 -28.29
CA VAL A 272 -1.44 15.91 -29.67
C VAL A 272 -0.55 15.01 -30.50
N GLU A 273 -1.14 13.99 -31.14
CA GLU A 273 -0.41 13.07 -32.01
C GLU A 273 0.24 13.80 -33.19
N LYS A 274 1.37 13.26 -33.66
CA LYS A 274 2.08 13.79 -34.84
C LYS A 274 1.16 13.68 -36.06
N GLY A 275 0.85 14.81 -36.69
CA GLY A 275 0.15 14.89 -37.98
C GLY A 275 0.97 15.67 -39.02
N ASP A 276 0.44 15.81 -40.24
CA ASP A 276 1.12 16.49 -41.36
C ASP A 276 1.55 17.94 -41.03
N THR A 277 0.85 18.61 -40.12
CA THR A 277 1.15 19.98 -39.67
C THR A 277 2.27 20.08 -38.63
N THR A 278 2.78 18.95 -38.14
CA THR A 278 3.85 18.89 -37.12
C THR A 278 5.22 18.55 -37.71
N GLY A 279 5.31 18.38 -39.04
CA GLY A 279 6.55 18.09 -39.78
C GLY A 279 7.46 19.30 -40.05
N GLY A 280 7.18 20.45 -39.44
CA GLY A 280 7.91 21.70 -39.71
C GLY A 280 7.55 22.34 -41.06
N ILE A 281 7.95 23.60 -41.23
CA ILE A 281 7.72 24.33 -42.49
C ILE A 281 8.59 23.71 -43.59
N GLY A 282 7.92 23.09 -44.55
CA GLY A 282 8.46 22.86 -45.89
C GLY A 282 9.33 21.62 -46.01
N LYS A 283 9.12 20.91 -47.11
CA LYS A 283 9.95 19.82 -47.65
C LYS A 283 11.37 20.31 -48.02
N VAL A 284 12.09 20.90 -47.06
CA VAL A 284 13.54 21.07 -47.16
C VAL A 284 14.13 19.75 -46.68
N ASP A 285 14.29 18.83 -47.63
CA ASP A 285 14.75 17.45 -47.52
C ASP A 285 15.48 17.07 -46.22
N GLY A 286 14.73 16.73 -45.15
CA GLY A 286 15.21 15.94 -44.00
C GLY A 286 16.46 16.43 -43.27
N ASN A 287 16.91 17.66 -43.51
CA ASN A 287 18.23 18.14 -43.10
C ASN A 287 18.10 18.99 -41.83
N TYR A 288 17.60 18.39 -40.75
CA TYR A 288 17.67 18.99 -39.42
C TYR A 288 17.71 17.87 -38.37
N ALA A 289 18.37 18.10 -37.24
CA ALA A 289 18.45 17.09 -36.19
C ALA A 289 17.09 16.80 -35.55
N GLY A 290 16.92 15.59 -35.02
CA GLY A 290 15.75 15.22 -34.20
C GLY A 290 14.45 14.90 -34.96
N VAL A 291 14.52 14.53 -36.24
CA VAL A 291 13.34 14.19 -37.09
C VAL A 291 12.40 13.12 -36.49
N GLU A 292 12.93 12.24 -35.64
CA GLU A 292 12.16 11.23 -34.90
C GLU A 292 12.18 11.52 -33.39
N ALA A 293 11.18 12.26 -32.91
CA ALA A 293 10.96 12.41 -31.48
C ALA A 293 10.58 11.05 -30.85
N LYS A 294 11.25 10.69 -29.75
CA LYS A 294 10.96 9.47 -28.98
C LYS A 294 9.90 9.65 -27.89
N GLY A 295 9.37 10.87 -27.76
CA GLY A 295 8.41 11.29 -26.75
C GLY A 295 8.24 12.81 -26.76
N VAL A 296 7.38 13.33 -25.90
CA VAL A 296 7.13 14.78 -25.79
C VAL A 296 7.19 15.27 -24.35
N VAL A 297 7.46 16.57 -24.18
CA VAL A 297 7.15 17.29 -22.94
C VAL A 297 5.97 18.22 -23.24
N SER A 298 4.77 17.86 -22.78
CA SER A 298 3.59 18.70 -22.90
C SER A 298 3.46 19.62 -21.69
N VAL A 299 3.46 20.94 -21.96
CA VAL A 299 3.34 21.99 -20.94
C VAL A 299 2.00 22.73 -21.03
N GLY A 300 1.05 22.24 -21.83
CA GLY A 300 -0.25 22.86 -21.99
C GLY A 300 -1.14 22.10 -22.99
N SER A 301 -2.24 22.74 -23.36
CA SER A 301 -3.17 22.26 -24.37
C SER A 301 -3.67 23.45 -25.20
N LYS A 302 -4.43 23.19 -26.27
CA LYS A 302 -4.98 24.24 -27.12
C LYS A 302 -5.82 25.23 -26.29
N GLY A 303 -5.48 26.50 -26.33
CA GLY A 303 -6.10 27.57 -25.53
C GLY A 303 -5.61 27.68 -24.08
N ASN A 304 -4.76 26.75 -23.63
CA ASN A 304 -4.12 26.73 -22.32
C ASN A 304 -2.60 26.62 -22.46
N GLU A 305 -2.05 27.30 -23.47
CA GLU A 305 -0.61 27.31 -23.72
C GLU A 305 0.13 28.05 -22.61
N ARG A 306 1.33 27.56 -22.28
CA ARG A 306 2.19 28.18 -21.26
C ARG A 306 3.46 28.71 -21.91
N ARG A 307 3.94 29.85 -21.41
CA ARG A 307 5.28 30.35 -21.75
C ARG A 307 6.32 29.51 -21.04
N ILE A 308 7.35 29.08 -21.78
CA ILE A 308 8.58 28.53 -21.21
C ILE A 308 9.54 29.71 -21.02
N GLN A 309 9.91 30.01 -19.78
CA GLN A 309 10.70 31.19 -19.42
C GLN A 309 12.10 30.76 -18.94
N ASN A 310 13.05 31.72 -18.98
CA ASN A 310 14.44 31.52 -18.56
C ASN A 310 15.18 30.44 -19.38
N VAL A 311 14.84 30.34 -20.65
CA VAL A 311 15.54 29.48 -21.61
C VAL A 311 16.81 30.20 -22.07
N ALA A 312 17.98 29.63 -21.75
CA ALA A 312 19.26 30.11 -22.27
C ALA A 312 19.29 30.07 -23.81
N ALA A 313 20.20 30.81 -24.44
CA ALA A 313 20.33 30.75 -25.89
C ALA A 313 20.77 29.34 -26.32
N GLY A 314 19.97 28.70 -27.17
CA GLY A 314 20.28 27.37 -27.70
C GLY A 314 21.43 27.40 -28.71
N LEU A 315 22.11 26.28 -28.91
CA LEU A 315 23.09 26.18 -29.99
C LEU A 315 22.40 26.33 -31.35
N LEU A 316 22.94 27.18 -32.22
CA LEU A 316 22.43 27.35 -33.59
C LEU A 316 23.34 26.59 -34.57
N SER A 317 22.97 25.35 -34.88
CA SER A 317 23.61 24.53 -35.90
C SER A 317 22.60 23.54 -36.49
N HIS A 318 22.91 22.98 -37.65
CA HIS A 318 22.07 21.96 -38.31
C HIS A 318 21.94 20.65 -37.51
N GLN A 319 22.82 20.45 -36.54
CA GLN A 319 22.81 19.30 -35.64
C GLN A 319 22.14 19.61 -34.28
N SER A 320 21.73 20.86 -34.05
CA SER A 320 21.18 21.28 -32.76
C SER A 320 19.77 20.73 -32.52
N THR A 321 19.52 20.38 -31.26
CA THR A 321 18.20 20.00 -30.73
C THR A 321 17.77 20.87 -29.56
N ASP A 322 18.45 22.02 -29.38
CA ASP A 322 18.16 22.98 -28.32
C ASP A 322 16.93 23.83 -28.65
N ALA A 323 16.23 24.27 -27.61
CA ALA A 323 15.19 25.28 -27.76
C ALA A 323 15.82 26.64 -28.14
N VAL A 324 15.22 27.32 -29.10
CA VAL A 324 15.56 28.70 -29.47
C VAL A 324 14.76 29.66 -28.57
N ASN A 325 15.43 30.62 -27.95
CA ASN A 325 14.77 31.63 -27.13
C ASN A 325 14.40 32.90 -27.93
N GLY A 326 13.67 33.82 -27.30
CA GLY A 326 13.21 35.05 -27.95
C GLY A 326 14.32 35.99 -28.42
N SER A 327 15.46 36.08 -27.72
CA SER A 327 16.55 36.98 -28.11
C SER A 327 17.29 36.49 -29.35
N GLN A 328 17.41 35.18 -29.54
CA GLN A 328 17.97 34.59 -30.77
C GLN A 328 17.08 34.85 -31.98
N LEU A 329 15.75 34.66 -31.83
CA LEU A 329 14.81 34.98 -32.90
C LEU A 329 14.81 36.49 -33.21
N HIS A 330 14.90 37.33 -32.17
CA HIS A 330 15.02 38.78 -32.35
C HIS A 330 16.27 39.18 -33.15
N ALA A 331 17.43 38.58 -32.85
CA ALA A 331 18.67 38.82 -33.60
C ALA A 331 18.54 38.41 -35.08
N THR A 332 17.84 37.31 -35.39
CA THR A 332 17.53 36.92 -36.78
C THR A 332 16.63 37.94 -37.47
N ASN A 333 15.60 38.44 -36.78
CA ASN A 333 14.70 39.45 -37.35
C ASN A 333 15.44 40.76 -37.66
N GLN A 334 16.37 41.18 -36.80
CA GLN A 334 17.22 42.35 -37.08
C GLN A 334 18.03 42.17 -38.38
N ARG A 335 18.66 41.00 -38.57
CA ARG A 335 19.38 40.68 -39.82
C ARG A 335 18.49 40.64 -41.05
N LEU A 336 17.24 40.15 -40.92
CA LEU A 336 16.29 40.14 -42.03
C LEU A 336 15.86 41.56 -42.42
N GLU A 337 15.69 42.45 -41.46
CA GLU A 337 15.41 43.86 -41.71
C GLU A 337 16.57 44.55 -42.44
N GLU A 338 17.82 44.23 -42.09
CA GLU A 338 19.02 44.70 -42.81
C GLU A 338 19.02 44.22 -44.27
N VAL A 339 18.83 42.93 -44.51
CA VAL A 339 18.73 42.37 -45.88
C VAL A 339 17.61 43.03 -46.68
N ASN A 340 16.47 43.32 -46.06
CA ASN A 340 15.36 44.01 -46.73
C ASN A 340 15.72 45.47 -47.10
N LYS A 341 16.50 46.16 -46.25
CA LYS A 341 17.02 47.50 -46.57
C LYS A 341 17.98 47.43 -47.76
N ASP A 342 18.92 46.50 -47.74
CA ASP A 342 19.90 46.29 -48.82
C ASP A 342 19.21 45.95 -50.14
N ALA A 343 18.20 45.07 -50.11
CA ALA A 343 17.42 44.72 -51.29
C ALA A 343 16.68 45.93 -51.88
N LYS A 344 16.05 46.76 -51.04
CA LYS A 344 15.37 47.98 -51.48
C LYS A 344 16.35 48.99 -52.06
N ALA A 345 17.51 49.16 -51.44
CA ALA A 345 18.58 50.02 -51.97
C ALA A 345 19.07 49.53 -53.34
N GLY A 346 19.28 48.21 -53.50
CA GLY A 346 19.64 47.61 -54.78
C GLY A 346 18.59 47.81 -55.86
N ILE A 347 17.30 47.66 -55.55
CA ILE A 347 16.20 47.95 -56.48
C ILE A 347 16.20 49.43 -56.86
N ALA A 348 16.35 50.35 -55.90
CA ALA A 348 16.40 51.79 -56.16
C ALA A 348 17.58 52.14 -57.08
N ALA A 349 18.77 51.59 -56.83
CA ALA A 349 19.94 51.77 -57.68
C ALA A 349 19.73 51.22 -59.11
N ALA A 350 19.13 50.02 -59.24
CA ALA A 350 18.84 49.44 -60.55
C ALA A 350 17.80 50.26 -61.34
N MET A 351 16.78 50.79 -60.67
CA MET A 351 15.80 51.69 -61.29
C MET A 351 16.45 53.00 -61.74
N ALA A 352 17.36 53.57 -60.95
CA ALA A 352 18.12 54.76 -61.33
C ALA A 352 19.03 54.55 -62.55
N PHE A 353 19.52 53.32 -62.79
CA PHE A 353 20.36 52.97 -63.94
C PHE A 353 19.59 52.81 -65.26
N LYS A 354 18.28 52.52 -65.22
CA LYS A 354 17.47 52.29 -66.42
C LYS A 354 17.30 53.56 -67.28
N ASP A 355 17.28 54.72 -66.64
CA ASP A 355 17.01 56.01 -67.30
C ASP A 355 18.29 56.73 -67.75
N VAL A 356 19.45 56.06 -67.72
CA VAL A 356 20.74 56.64 -68.12
C VAL A 356 20.93 56.44 -69.63
N PRO A 357 21.00 57.50 -70.46
CA PRO A 357 21.09 57.36 -71.90
C PRO A 357 22.43 56.74 -72.33
N PHE A 358 22.36 55.65 -73.10
CA PHE A 358 23.54 55.04 -73.73
C PHE A 358 23.99 55.88 -74.93
N VAL A 359 25.21 56.39 -74.89
CA VAL A 359 25.82 57.14 -75.99
C VAL A 359 27.01 56.34 -76.53
N PRO A 360 26.95 55.79 -77.75
CA PRO A 360 28.03 55.00 -78.33
C PRO A 360 29.34 55.80 -78.38
N GLY A 361 30.41 55.24 -77.82
CA GLY A 361 31.76 55.86 -77.82
C GLY A 361 32.10 56.74 -76.62
N LYS A 362 31.21 56.90 -75.62
CA LYS A 362 31.53 57.54 -74.32
C LYS A 362 31.09 56.67 -73.15
N TRP A 363 31.86 56.70 -72.05
CA TRP A 363 31.52 56.01 -70.82
C TRP A 363 30.33 56.70 -70.14
N SER A 364 29.24 55.98 -69.92
CA SER A 364 28.10 56.43 -69.12
C SER A 364 28.35 56.07 -67.65
N TYR A 365 28.41 57.07 -66.76
CA TYR A 365 28.43 56.85 -65.31
C TYR A 365 27.04 57.17 -64.75
N ALA A 366 26.45 56.24 -64.02
CA ALA A 366 25.33 56.52 -63.13
C ALA A 366 25.86 56.51 -61.69
N ALA A 367 25.68 57.61 -60.98
CA ALA A 367 25.96 57.68 -59.55
C ALA A 367 24.77 57.07 -58.82
N GLY A 368 24.81 55.77 -58.55
CA GLY A 368 23.89 55.15 -57.60
C GLY A 368 24.29 55.53 -56.18
N ALA A 369 23.42 56.21 -55.45
CA ALA A 369 23.62 56.46 -54.01
C ALA A 369 23.48 55.13 -53.26
N ALA A 370 24.51 54.78 -52.50
CA ALA A 370 24.58 53.63 -51.61
C ALA A 370 23.77 53.86 -50.32
#